data_AF-A0AAP0C346-F1
#
_entry.id   AF-A0AAP0C346-F1
#
_cell.length_a   1.000
_cell.length_b   1.000
_cell.length_c   1.000
_cell.angle_alpha   90.00
_cell.angle_beta   90.00
_cell.angle_gamma   90.00
#
_symmetry.space_group_name_H-M   'P 1'
#
loop_
_entity.id
_entity.type
_entity.pdbx_description
1 polymer ?
#
loop_
_entity_poly.entity_id
_entity_poly.type
_entity_poly.pdbx_seq_one_letter_code
_entity_poly.pdbx_strand_id
1 'polypeptide(L)'
;MASTVGFLHPPSTAARMTVPPRQASIDPHHLIVCRSNTDKKSPAVFVFMPANVFGKPKKNTDFVPYKGEGFKLSIPAKWNPSKEVEYPGQVLRYEDNFDTTSNLAVIVTPTDKKSVTDYGGPEEFLSQVIKSITFVS
;
A
#
# COMPACT_ATOMS: atom_id res chain seq x y z
N MET A 1 8.41 46.07 -54.75
CA MET A 1 8.73 45.41 -56.04
C MET A 1 8.26 43.98 -55.96
N ALA A 2 7.44 43.55 -56.91
CA ALA A 2 7.00 42.17 -57.07
C ALA A 2 8.04 41.38 -57.89
N SER A 3 8.18 40.07 -57.63
CA SER A 3 8.17 39.06 -58.70
C SER A 3 7.92 37.67 -58.12
N THR A 4 6.95 36.99 -58.74
CA THR A 4 6.38 35.67 -58.45
C THR A 4 6.98 34.62 -59.41
N VAL A 5 6.67 33.34 -59.14
CA VAL A 5 6.51 32.17 -60.06
C VAL A 5 7.69 31.18 -60.02
N GLY A 6 7.52 29.87 -59.82
CA GLY A 6 6.28 29.08 -59.82
C GLY A 6 6.40 27.62 -59.37
N PHE A 7 5.22 27.00 -59.39
CA PHE A 7 4.78 25.67 -58.96
C PHE A 7 5.40 24.48 -59.71
N LEU A 8 5.33 23.28 -59.09
CA LEU A 8 4.53 22.13 -59.61
C LEU A 8 4.66 20.90 -58.69
N HIS A 9 3.52 20.45 -58.15
CA HIS A 9 3.27 19.04 -57.83
C HIS A 9 2.43 18.45 -58.97
N PRO A 10 2.58 17.14 -59.25
CA PRO A 10 1.40 16.31 -59.42
C PRO A 10 1.41 15.04 -58.54
N PRO A 11 0.23 14.40 -58.38
CA PRO A 11 -0.06 13.38 -57.39
C PRO A 11 0.10 11.95 -57.95
N SER A 12 0.33 10.96 -57.09
CA SER A 12 0.17 9.55 -57.45
C SER A 12 -0.78 8.84 -56.48
N THR A 13 -2.05 8.84 -56.88
CA THR A 13 -3.03 7.74 -56.89
C THR A 13 -3.01 6.70 -55.78
N ALA A 14 -4.15 6.63 -55.07
CA ALA A 14 -4.55 5.54 -54.21
C ALA A 14 -4.81 4.23 -54.98
N ALA A 15 -4.30 3.11 -54.45
CA ALA A 15 -4.76 1.77 -54.81
C ALA A 15 -4.90 0.87 -53.56
N ARG A 16 -6.15 0.76 -53.13
CA ARG A 16 -6.90 -0.36 -52.54
C ARG A 16 -6.13 -1.61 -52.05
N MET A 17 -6.47 -1.95 -50.80
CA MET A 17 -6.23 -3.19 -50.04
C MET A 17 -6.32 -4.50 -50.83
N THR A 18 -5.36 -5.41 -50.55
CA THR A 18 -5.63 -6.84 -50.26
C THR A 18 -4.47 -7.39 -49.42
N VAL A 19 -4.65 -7.46 -48.09
CA VAL A 19 -3.77 -8.21 -47.18
C VAL A 19 -4.34 -9.64 -47.09
N PRO A 20 -3.53 -10.71 -47.29
CA PRO A 20 -4.00 -12.09 -47.24
C PRO A 20 -4.38 -12.53 -45.81
N PRO A 21 -5.35 -13.46 -45.63
CA PRO A 21 -5.85 -13.87 -44.32
C PRO A 21 -5.07 -15.08 -43.75
N ARG A 22 -4.87 -15.07 -42.42
CA ARG A 22 -4.09 -15.98 -41.53
C ARG A 22 -2.64 -15.53 -41.35
N GLN A 23 -2.16 -15.22 -40.16
CA GLN A 23 -2.45 -15.82 -38.86
C GLN A 23 -2.34 -14.72 -37.80
N ALA A 24 -3.40 -14.51 -37.01
CA ALA A 24 -3.27 -13.77 -35.77
C ALA A 24 -2.22 -14.51 -34.92
N SER A 25 -1.08 -13.85 -34.64
CA SER A 25 -0.20 -14.30 -33.56
C SER A 25 -0.96 -13.99 -32.27
N ILE A 26 -1.62 -15.02 -31.75
CA ILE A 26 -2.37 -14.95 -30.50
C ILE A 26 -1.33 -14.73 -29.40
N ASP A 27 -1.25 -13.51 -28.91
CA ASP A 27 -0.62 -13.21 -27.62
C ASP A 27 -1.21 -14.19 -26.58
N PRO A 28 -0.42 -14.98 -25.85
CA PRO A 28 -0.95 -15.75 -24.74
C PRO A 28 -1.14 -14.80 -23.56
N HIS A 29 -2.11 -13.88 -23.68
CA HIS A 29 -2.84 -13.41 -22.52
C HIS A 29 -3.56 -14.64 -21.95
N HIS A 30 -2.96 -15.29 -20.95
CA HIS A 30 -3.71 -16.18 -20.06
C HIS A 30 -4.68 -15.31 -19.24
N LEU A 31 -5.81 -14.96 -19.86
CA LEU A 31 -7.01 -14.55 -19.16
C LEU A 31 -7.58 -15.81 -18.50
N ILE A 32 -7.21 -16.06 -17.24
CA ILE A 32 -7.92 -17.04 -16.42
C ILE A 32 -9.17 -16.33 -15.88
N VAL A 33 -10.31 -16.53 -16.54
CA VAL A 33 -11.62 -16.21 -15.98
C VAL A 33 -12.00 -17.33 -15.01
N CYS A 34 -11.71 -17.15 -13.73
CA CYS A 34 -12.33 -17.96 -12.68
C CYS A 34 -13.55 -17.21 -12.13
N ARG A 35 -14.76 -17.63 -12.54
CA ARG A 35 -15.98 -17.32 -11.77
C ARG A 35 -15.91 -18.09 -10.45
N SER A 36 -15.83 -17.37 -9.34
CA SER A 36 -16.04 -17.90 -7.99
C SER A 36 -17.31 -17.26 -7.44
N ASN A 37 -18.42 -18.00 -7.48
CA ASN A 37 -19.51 -17.74 -6.57
C ASN A 37 -19.05 -18.19 -5.18
N THR A 38 -19.36 -17.37 -4.17
CA THR A 38 -19.08 -17.52 -2.73
C THR A 38 -17.70 -17.09 -2.25
N ASP A 39 -17.78 -16.24 -1.22
CA ASP A 39 -16.82 -15.50 -0.40
C ASP A 39 -15.40 -16.08 -0.31
N LYS A 40 -14.37 -15.28 -0.65
CA LYS A 40 -12.96 -15.64 -0.40
C LYS A 40 -12.02 -14.44 -0.38
N LYS A 41 -11.15 -14.44 0.63
CA LYS A 41 -9.95 -13.59 0.78
C LYS A 41 -9.16 -13.59 -0.54
N SER A 42 -8.73 -12.41 -0.97
CA SER A 42 -8.01 -12.21 -2.25
C SER A 42 -6.82 -13.18 -2.39
N PRO A 43 -6.65 -13.82 -3.58
CA PRO A 43 -5.52 -14.71 -3.81
C PRO A 43 -4.21 -13.92 -3.79
N ALA A 44 -3.21 -14.44 -3.07
CA ALA A 44 -1.85 -13.93 -3.17
C ALA A 44 -1.29 -14.27 -4.56
N VAL A 45 -1.12 -13.25 -5.40
CA VAL A 45 -0.46 -13.41 -6.71
C VAL A 45 1.05 -13.32 -6.49
N PHE A 46 1.77 -14.40 -6.79
CA PHE A 46 3.23 -14.35 -6.85
C PHE A 46 3.64 -13.71 -8.18
N VAL A 47 4.17 -12.49 -8.12
CA VAL A 47 4.67 -11.77 -9.30
C VAL A 47 6.20 -11.91 -9.34
N PHE A 48 6.72 -12.64 -10.32
CA PHE A 48 8.15 -12.68 -10.59
C PHE A 48 8.54 -11.44 -11.39
N MET A 49 9.17 -10.46 -10.75
CA MET A 49 9.62 -9.22 -11.38
C MET A 49 11.12 -9.27 -11.71
N PRO A 50 11.57 -8.64 -12.80
CA PRO A 50 13.00 -8.51 -13.10
C PRO A 50 13.72 -7.74 -11.98
N ALA A 51 14.97 -8.10 -11.71
CA ALA A 51 15.79 -7.46 -10.69
C ALA A 51 16.11 -5.99 -11.04
N ASN A 52 16.11 -5.13 -10.03
CA ASN A 52 16.40 -3.71 -10.19
C ASN A 52 17.91 -3.42 -10.18
N VAL A 53 18.64 -3.98 -11.15
CA VAL A 53 20.14 -3.99 -11.17
C VAL A 53 20.76 -2.60 -11.29
N PHE A 54 20.07 -1.64 -11.91
CA PHE A 54 20.54 -0.25 -12.09
C PHE A 54 19.51 0.81 -11.69
N GLY A 55 18.49 0.41 -10.93
CA GLY A 55 17.47 1.37 -10.52
C GLY A 55 18.00 2.32 -9.46
N LYS A 56 17.37 3.50 -9.43
CA LYS A 56 17.68 4.51 -8.42
C LYS A 56 17.37 3.95 -7.02
N PRO A 57 18.20 4.25 -6.01
CA PRO A 57 17.90 3.90 -4.63
C PRO A 57 16.50 4.41 -4.24
N LYS A 58 15.76 3.58 -3.49
CA LYS A 58 14.49 4.01 -2.92
C LYS A 58 14.75 5.17 -1.95
N LYS A 59 13.99 6.25 -2.09
CA LYS A 59 14.02 7.37 -1.14
C LYS A 59 12.98 7.12 -0.04
N ASN A 60 13.23 7.61 1.18
CA ASN A 60 12.30 7.57 2.32
C ASN A 60 11.95 6.15 2.79
N THR A 61 12.93 5.25 2.90
CA THR A 61 12.73 3.87 3.35
C THR A 61 12.84 3.69 4.86
N ASP A 62 13.07 4.76 5.62
CA ASP A 62 13.30 4.66 7.06
C ASP A 62 12.01 4.32 7.82
N PHE A 63 10.86 4.77 7.28
CA PHE A 63 9.54 4.53 7.85
C PHE A 63 8.56 4.01 6.81
N VAL A 64 7.73 3.06 7.22
CA VAL A 64 6.62 2.51 6.45
C VAL A 64 5.30 3.09 6.98
N PRO A 65 4.46 3.69 6.13
CA PRO A 65 3.15 4.16 6.55
C PRO A 65 2.23 2.96 6.81
N TYR A 66 1.67 2.89 8.02
CA TYR A 66 0.67 1.92 8.42
C TYR A 66 -0.70 2.60 8.56
N LYS A 67 -1.73 1.96 8.02
CA LYS A 67 -3.12 2.39 8.13
C LYS A 67 -3.89 1.36 8.95
N GLY A 68 -4.18 1.71 10.19
CA GLY A 68 -5.05 0.94 11.07
C GLY A 68 -6.50 1.38 10.97
N GLU A 69 -7.34 0.77 11.79
CA GLU A 69 -8.75 1.14 11.92
C GLU A 69 -8.85 2.44 12.74
N GLY A 70 -9.13 3.57 12.07
CA GLY A 70 -9.26 4.87 12.73
C GLY A 70 -7.94 5.59 13.05
N PHE A 71 -6.79 4.99 12.77
CA PHE A 71 -5.47 5.62 13.00
C PHE A 71 -4.49 5.37 11.86
N LYS A 72 -3.47 6.24 11.78
CA LYS A 72 -2.34 6.12 10.87
C LYS A 72 -1.06 6.36 11.66
N LEU A 73 -0.02 5.59 11.37
CA LEU A 73 1.30 5.79 11.97
C LEU A 73 2.41 5.52 10.95
N SER A 74 3.59 6.03 11.24
CA SER A 74 4.82 5.74 10.51
C SER A 74 5.66 4.80 11.36
N ILE A 75 5.79 3.54 10.91
CA ILE A 75 6.51 2.49 11.64
C ILE A 75 7.94 2.41 11.11
N PRO A 76 8.98 2.28 11.95
CA PRO A 76 10.33 2.04 11.47
C PRO A 76 10.36 0.81 10.53
N ALA A 77 10.95 0.97 9.35
CA ALA A 77 10.89 -0.07 8.31
C ALA A 77 11.64 -1.37 8.69
N LYS A 78 12.49 -1.30 9.71
CA LYS A 78 13.24 -2.41 10.28
C LYS A 78 12.50 -3.13 11.40
N TRP A 79 11.24 -2.79 11.69
CA TRP A 79 10.49 -3.45 12.75
C TRP A 79 9.56 -4.51 12.15
N ASN A 80 9.42 -5.62 12.86
CA ASN A 80 8.56 -6.72 12.49
C ASN A 80 7.21 -6.63 13.20
N PRO A 81 6.11 -7.02 12.54
CA PRO A 81 4.83 -7.19 13.22
C PRO A 81 4.93 -8.34 14.22
N SER A 82 4.55 -8.09 15.47
CA SER A 82 4.53 -9.08 16.55
C SER A 82 3.11 -9.58 16.81
N LYS A 83 2.99 -10.87 17.17
CA LYS A 83 1.71 -11.49 17.55
C LYS A 83 1.45 -11.45 19.06
N GLU A 84 2.42 -10.96 19.83
CA GLU A 84 2.27 -10.84 21.27
C GLU A 84 1.18 -9.83 21.61
N VAL A 85 0.35 -10.17 22.60
CA VAL A 85 -0.68 -9.31 23.14
C VAL A 85 -0.31 -9.02 24.59
N GLU A 86 0.19 -7.81 24.83
CA GLU A 86 0.65 -7.38 26.16
C GLU A 86 -0.47 -6.68 26.93
N TYR A 87 -1.37 -6.00 26.22
CA TYR A 87 -2.40 -5.16 26.82
C TYR A 87 -3.81 -5.53 26.33
N PRO A 88 -4.84 -5.38 27.17
CA PRO A 88 -6.22 -5.52 26.74
C PRO A 88 -6.58 -4.44 25.70
N GLY A 89 -7.25 -4.83 24.62
CA GLY A 89 -7.60 -3.91 23.52
C GLY A 89 -6.42 -3.56 22.59
N GLN A 90 -5.31 -4.28 22.67
CA GLN A 90 -4.19 -4.10 21.75
C GLN A 90 -4.60 -4.55 20.34
N VAL A 91 -4.45 -3.65 19.36
CA VAL A 91 -4.78 -3.88 17.95
C VAL A 91 -3.56 -3.98 17.05
N LEU A 92 -2.41 -3.53 17.53
CA LEU A 92 -1.15 -3.53 16.79
C LEU A 92 0.02 -3.69 17.75
N ARG A 93 1.02 -4.48 17.36
CA ARG A 93 2.34 -4.51 18.00
C ARG A 93 3.42 -4.71 16.95
N TYR A 94 4.47 -3.90 17.04
CA TYR A 94 5.70 -4.05 16.27
C TYR A 94 6.89 -4.06 17.23
N GLU A 95 7.91 -4.83 16.88
CA GLU A 95 9.15 -4.96 17.63
C GLU A 95 10.34 -4.80 16.68
N ASP A 96 11.47 -4.30 17.21
CA ASP A 96 12.70 -4.25 16.44
C ASP A 96 13.17 -5.67 16.08
N ASN A 97 13.73 -5.82 14.88
CA ASN A 97 14.27 -7.09 14.39
C ASN A 97 15.40 -7.66 15.27
N PHE A 98 16.09 -6.81 16.05
CA PHE A 98 17.23 -7.21 16.87
C PHE A 98 16.96 -7.18 18.38
N ASP A 99 15.92 -6.48 18.82
CA ASP A 99 15.65 -6.23 20.24
C ASP A 99 14.15 -6.10 20.52
N THR A 100 13.62 -7.03 21.32
CA THR A 100 12.19 -7.07 21.68
C THR A 100 11.79 -6.00 22.70
N THR A 101 12.74 -5.38 23.39
CA THR A 101 12.44 -4.29 24.33
C THR A 101 12.10 -2.98 23.61
N SER A 102 12.59 -2.82 22.39
CA SER A 102 12.25 -1.71 21.49
C SER A 102 11.00 -2.06 20.69
N ASN A 103 9.83 -1.67 21.20
CA ASN A 103 8.54 -2.00 20.60
C ASN A 103 7.56 -0.81 20.57
N LEU A 104 6.50 -0.96 19.79
CA LEU A 104 5.37 -0.04 19.71
C LEU A 104 4.09 -0.86 19.71
N ALA A 105 3.17 -0.50 20.59
CA ALA A 105 1.83 -1.06 20.64
C ALA A 105 0.78 0.04 20.43
N VAL A 106 -0.30 -0.28 19.71
CA VAL A 106 -1.49 0.57 19.64
C VAL A 106 -2.61 -0.15 20.38
N ILE A 107 -3.21 0.56 21.33
CA ILE A 107 -4.29 0.07 22.18
C ILE A 107 -5.52 0.92 21.89
N VAL A 108 -6.65 0.26 21.68
CA VAL A 108 -7.95 0.90 21.51
C VAL A 108 -8.85 0.42 22.64
N THR A 109 -9.08 1.31 23.61
CA THR A 109 -10.00 1.06 24.72
C THR A 109 -11.28 1.87 24.54
N PRO A 110 -12.46 1.28 24.82
CA PRO A 110 -13.71 2.03 24.85
C PRO A 110 -13.67 3.07 25.97
N THR A 111 -14.25 4.24 25.73
CA THR A 111 -14.35 5.32 26.71
C THR A 111 -15.67 6.06 26.59
N ASP A 112 -16.21 6.50 27.74
CA ASP A 112 -17.39 7.36 27.83
C ASP A 112 -17.04 8.85 27.68
N LYS A 113 -15.74 9.19 27.58
CA LYS A 113 -15.25 10.55 27.42
C LYS A 113 -15.36 10.99 25.96
N LYS A 114 -15.70 12.27 25.73
CA LYS A 114 -15.84 12.84 24.38
C LYS A 114 -14.55 13.50 23.91
N SER A 115 -13.69 13.91 24.84
CA SER A 115 -12.40 14.53 24.56
C SER A 115 -11.31 13.95 25.48
N VAL A 116 -10.06 13.95 25.00
CA VAL A 116 -8.88 13.61 25.81
C VAL A 116 -8.71 14.57 26.99
N THR A 117 -9.16 15.82 26.86
CA THR A 117 -9.12 16.83 27.93
C THR A 117 -10.03 16.48 29.10
N ASP A 118 -11.04 15.62 28.90
CA ASP A 118 -11.97 15.20 29.95
C ASP A 118 -11.33 14.23 30.96
N TYR A 119 -10.10 13.77 30.68
CA TYR A 119 -9.27 12.99 31.59
C TYR A 119 -8.45 13.85 32.55
N GLY A 120 -8.45 15.18 32.37
CA GLY A 120 -7.68 16.10 33.19
C GLY A 120 -6.27 16.33 32.64
N GLY A 121 -5.31 16.55 33.56
CA GLY A 121 -3.92 16.80 33.19
C GLY A 121 -3.20 15.55 32.66
N PRO A 122 -2.03 15.69 31.99
CA PRO A 122 -1.28 14.55 31.48
C PRO A 122 -0.94 13.49 32.55
N GLU A 123 -0.62 13.91 33.78
CA GLU A 123 -0.30 12.99 34.90
C GLU A 123 -1.55 12.23 35.38
N GLU A 124 -2.70 12.89 35.41
CA GLU A 124 -3.99 12.27 35.76
C GLU A 124 -4.43 11.27 34.69
N PHE A 125 -4.21 11.62 33.42
CA PHE A 125 -4.44 10.71 32.29
C PHE A 125 -3.55 9.47 32.41
N LEU A 126 -2.24 9.63 32.63
CA LEU A 126 -1.32 8.51 32.82
C LEU A 126 -1.77 7.63 33.99
N SER A 127 -2.15 8.22 35.12
CA SER A 127 -2.63 7.49 36.29
C SER A 127 -3.89 6.67 36.02
N GLN A 128 -4.79 7.16 35.16
CA GLN A 128 -6.02 6.45 34.78
C GLN A 128 -5.75 5.37 33.72
N VAL A 129 -4.95 5.68 32.70
CA VAL A 129 -4.63 4.75 31.61
C VAL A 129 -3.76 3.60 32.11
N ILE A 130 -2.75 3.87 32.94
CA ILE A 130 -1.90 2.82 33.54
C ILE A 130 -2.74 1.82 34.33
N LYS A 131 -3.75 2.29 35.08
CA LYS A 131 -4.70 1.40 35.78
C LYS A 131 -5.49 0.55 34.80
N SER A 132 -5.94 1.13 33.68
CA SER A 132 -6.72 0.43 32.66
C SER A 132 -5.91 -0.61 31.87
N ILE A 133 -4.62 -0.38 31.64
CA ILE A 133 -3.75 -1.32 30.89
C ILE A 133 -3.18 -2.43 31.78
N THR A 134 -3.08 -2.21 33.09
CA THR A 134 -2.50 -3.19 34.05
C THR A 134 -3.53 -4.20 34.55
N PHE A 135 -4.84 -3.87 34.51
CA PHE A 135 -5.89 -4.78 34.98
C PHE A 135 -6.25 -5.82 33.92
N VAL A 136 -5.46 -6.89 33.85
CA VAL A 136 -5.90 -8.20 33.37
C VAL A 136 -6.00 -9.09 34.61
N SER A 137 -7.22 -9.17 35.17
CA SER A 137 -7.56 -10.21 36.16
C SER A 137 -8.12 -11.43 35.45
#